data_AF-A0A1F7AU82-F1
#
_entry.id   AF-A0A1F7AU82-F1
#
_cell.length_a   1.000
_cell.length_b   1.000
_cell.length_c   1.000
_cell.angle_alpha   90.00
_cell.angle_beta   90.00
_cell.angle_gamma   90.00
#
_symmetry.space_group_name_H-M   'P 1'
#
loop_
_entity.id
_entity.type
_entity.pdbx_description
1 polymer ?
#
loop_
_entity_poly.entity_id
_entity_poly.type
_entity_poly.pdbx_seq_one_letter_code
_entity_poly.pdbx_strand_id
1 'polypeptide(L)'
;MEQHHLFYITTNMKKHFLGLALAMLISFSGCSQAQPAETADITVSDPQPNVEISSPLAIQGSAVGTWFFEATFPVELVDANGTVIAQGLVQALSDWQTEELVPFEGTLEFTTDALAGELILRKDNPSGLPENDEEIRIPVRFSE
;
A
#
# COMPACT_ATOMS: atom_id res chain seq x y z
N MET A 1 -61.38 36.95 14.81
CA MET A 1 -60.72 35.87 14.04
C MET A 1 -60.09 34.94 15.06
N GLU A 2 -60.89 34.28 15.91
CA GLU A 2 -61.63 33.03 15.62
C GLU A 2 -60.72 31.97 14.99
N GLN A 3 -60.13 31.13 15.84
CA GLN A 3 -60.42 29.68 16.03
C GLN A 3 -59.65 28.82 15.00
N HIS A 4 -59.13 27.61 15.23
CA HIS A 4 -59.46 26.51 16.14
C HIS A 4 -58.26 25.55 16.32
N HIS A 5 -58.25 24.90 17.49
CA HIS A 5 -57.93 23.48 17.78
C HIS A 5 -56.50 22.95 17.56
N LEU A 6 -55.74 22.68 18.63
CA LEU A 6 -55.81 21.48 19.50
C LEU A 6 -55.62 20.16 18.74
N PHE A 7 -54.60 19.38 19.11
CA PHE A 7 -54.80 18.18 19.93
C PHE A 7 -53.48 17.65 20.53
N TYR A 8 -53.51 17.49 21.86
CA TYR A 8 -52.60 16.71 22.71
C TYR A 8 -52.61 15.23 22.33
N ILE A 9 -51.49 14.51 22.53
CA ILE A 9 -51.40 13.49 23.59
C ILE A 9 -49.99 12.89 23.76
N THR A 10 -49.62 12.80 25.04
CA THR A 10 -48.46 12.14 25.66
C THR A 10 -48.69 10.62 25.79
N THR A 11 -47.64 9.80 25.73
CA THR A 11 -47.49 8.51 26.46
C THR A 11 -46.00 8.08 26.36
N ASN A 12 -45.16 8.35 27.37
CA ASN A 12 -44.77 7.53 28.54
C ASN A 12 -43.84 6.32 28.26
N MET A 13 -42.73 6.33 28.99
CA MET A 13 -41.60 5.38 29.06
C MET A 13 -42.02 3.97 29.53
N LYS A 14 -41.14 2.96 29.33
CA LYS A 14 -40.39 2.22 30.40
C LYS A 14 -40.21 0.69 30.15
N LYS A 15 -38.93 0.25 30.23
CA LYS A 15 -38.35 -1.03 30.76
C LYS A 15 -38.26 -2.32 29.92
N HIS A 16 -36.98 -2.69 29.70
CA HIS A 16 -36.27 -3.98 29.86
C HIS A 16 -36.87 -5.29 29.29
N PHE A 17 -36.07 -5.98 28.47
CA PHE A 17 -35.87 -7.43 28.61
C PHE A 17 -34.44 -7.85 28.24
N LEU A 18 -33.87 -8.67 29.12
CA LEU A 18 -32.58 -9.34 29.05
C LEU A 18 -32.69 -10.53 28.09
N GLY A 19 -31.70 -10.75 27.21
CA GLY A 19 -31.68 -11.89 26.29
C GLY A 19 -30.25 -12.34 25.96
N LEU A 20 -29.85 -13.45 26.57
CA LEU A 20 -28.60 -14.19 26.38
C LEU A 20 -28.75 -15.12 25.15
N ALA A 21 -27.84 -15.08 24.17
CA ALA A 21 -27.64 -16.14 23.18
C ALA A 21 -26.18 -16.07 22.66
N LEU A 22 -25.30 -16.90 23.21
CA LEU A 22 -24.80 -18.16 22.66
C LEU A 22 -23.75 -17.96 21.56
N ALA A 23 -22.53 -18.38 21.89
CA ALA A 23 -21.32 -18.29 21.08
C ALA A 23 -21.46 -19.02 19.73
N MET A 24 -20.99 -18.38 18.67
CA MET A 24 -20.71 -19.02 17.38
C MET A 24 -19.21 -18.86 17.11
N LEU A 25 -18.45 -19.94 17.34
CA LEU A 25 -17.07 -20.07 16.88
C LEU A 25 -17.12 -20.29 15.36
N ILE A 26 -16.79 -19.26 14.59
CA ILE A 26 -16.48 -19.42 13.17
C ILE A 26 -14.97 -19.36 13.07
N SER A 27 -14.35 -20.51 12.82
CA SER A 27 -12.93 -20.64 12.52
C SER A 27 -12.64 -19.87 11.24
N PHE A 28 -12.01 -18.70 11.35
CA PHE A 28 -11.37 -18.04 10.21
C PHE A 28 -10.07 -18.78 9.90
N SER A 29 -10.14 -19.82 9.07
CA SER A 29 -8.99 -20.22 8.26
C SER A 29 -8.80 -19.14 7.19
N GLY A 30 -8.20 -18.03 7.58
CA GLY A 30 -7.72 -17.01 6.67
C GLY A 30 -6.56 -17.59 5.86
N CYS A 31 -6.85 -18.10 4.66
CA CYS A 31 -5.85 -18.20 3.63
C CYS A 31 -5.47 -16.76 3.27
N SER A 32 -4.33 -16.30 3.77
CA SER A 32 -3.78 -14.96 3.51
C SER A 32 -3.51 -14.83 2.01
N GLN A 33 -4.41 -14.19 1.27
CA GLN A 33 -4.09 -13.73 -0.08
C GLN A 33 -3.10 -12.58 0.06
N ALA A 34 -1.98 -12.66 -0.65
CA ALA A 34 -0.97 -11.60 -0.66
C ALA A 34 -1.63 -10.29 -1.09
N GLN A 35 -1.64 -9.32 -0.17
CA GLN A 35 -2.20 -8.00 -0.41
C GLN A 35 -1.15 -7.18 -1.18
N PRO A 36 -1.52 -6.45 -2.24
CA PRO A 36 -0.60 -5.51 -2.89
C PRO A 36 -0.06 -4.52 -1.84
N ALA A 37 1.21 -4.15 -1.95
CA ALA A 37 1.79 -3.11 -1.09
C ALA A 37 1.26 -1.75 -1.56
N GLU A 38 0.08 -1.37 -1.07
CA GLU A 38 -0.62 -0.15 -1.43
C GLU A 38 -0.71 0.78 -0.21
N THR A 39 -0.23 2.01 -0.37
CA THR A 39 -0.69 3.16 0.44
C THR A 39 -1.58 4.02 -0.45
N ALA A 40 -2.30 5.01 0.12
CA ALA A 40 -3.08 5.94 -0.71
C ALA A 40 -2.20 6.73 -1.69
N ASP A 41 -0.89 6.78 -1.43
CA ASP A 41 0.08 7.65 -2.08
C ASP A 41 0.93 6.93 -3.13
N ILE A 42 0.99 5.59 -3.12
CA ILE A 42 1.71 4.77 -4.10
C ILE A 42 1.03 3.43 -4.35
N THR A 43 1.05 3.01 -5.61
CA THR A 43 0.62 1.68 -6.07
C THR A 43 1.68 1.10 -7.01
N VAL A 44 1.98 -0.19 -6.87
CA VAL A 44 2.93 -0.89 -7.77
C VAL A 44 2.17 -1.92 -8.58
N SER A 45 2.22 -1.77 -9.90
CA SER A 45 1.57 -2.68 -10.84
C SER A 45 2.48 -3.84 -11.23
N ASP A 46 3.80 -3.64 -11.24
CA ASP A 46 4.77 -4.70 -11.55
C ASP A 46 6.10 -4.44 -10.80
N PRO A 47 6.70 -5.45 -10.14
CA PRO A 47 6.18 -6.80 -9.92
C PRO A 47 5.05 -6.85 -8.87
N GLN A 48 4.18 -7.85 -8.97
CA GLN A 48 3.22 -8.17 -7.91
C GLN A 48 3.88 -8.95 -6.75
N PRO A 49 3.33 -8.92 -5.53
CA PRO A 49 3.90 -9.67 -4.41
C PRO A 49 4.04 -11.18 -4.66
N ASN A 50 5.18 -11.73 -4.26
CA ASN A 50 5.59 -13.13 -4.33
C ASN A 50 5.71 -13.72 -5.74
N VAL A 51 5.71 -12.89 -6.78
CA VAL A 51 5.98 -13.38 -8.14
C VAL A 51 7.46 -13.74 -8.29
N GLU A 52 7.72 -14.61 -9.26
CA GLU A 52 9.06 -14.95 -9.67
C GLU A 52 9.58 -13.88 -10.64
N ILE A 53 10.77 -13.37 -10.38
CA ILE A 53 11.42 -12.29 -11.13
C ILE A 53 12.76 -12.75 -11.70
N SER A 54 13.11 -12.20 -12.86
CA SER A 54 14.38 -12.42 -13.55
C SER A 54 15.04 -11.09 -13.89
N SER A 55 16.33 -11.12 -14.20
CA SER A 55 17.08 -9.94 -14.63
C SER A 55 16.98 -9.77 -16.16
N PRO A 56 16.68 -8.57 -16.69
CA PRO A 56 16.37 -7.34 -15.95
C PRO A 56 14.95 -7.33 -15.36
N LEU A 57 14.81 -6.79 -14.15
CA LEU A 57 13.52 -6.57 -13.49
C LEU A 57 12.91 -5.25 -13.93
N ALA A 58 11.75 -5.30 -14.59
CA ALA A 58 10.92 -4.12 -14.82
C ALA A 58 10.19 -3.72 -13.53
N ILE A 59 10.05 -2.42 -13.31
CA ILE A 59 9.32 -1.87 -12.16
C ILE A 59 8.35 -0.82 -12.70
N GLN A 60 7.07 -0.96 -12.39
CA GLN A 60 6.02 -0.08 -12.88
C GLN A 60 4.97 0.16 -11.80
N GLY A 61 4.39 1.36 -11.80
CA GLY A 61 3.34 1.72 -10.86
C GLY A 61 2.90 3.15 -11.02
N SER A 62 2.29 3.71 -9.98
CA SER A 62 1.96 5.13 -9.91
C SER A 62 2.10 5.64 -8.48
N ALA A 63 2.61 6.86 -8.32
CA ALA A 63 2.78 7.50 -7.02
C ALA A 63 2.34 8.97 -7.09
N VAL A 64 1.95 9.57 -5.97
CA VAL A 64 1.68 11.01 -5.89
C VAL A 64 2.99 11.81 -5.90
N GLY A 65 2.91 13.11 -6.21
CA GLY A 65 4.08 13.95 -6.40
C GLY A 65 5.06 14.00 -5.24
N THR A 66 4.61 13.79 -4.00
CA THR A 66 5.48 13.80 -2.83
C THR A 66 6.48 12.65 -2.79
N TRP A 67 6.28 11.59 -3.59
CA TRP A 67 7.23 10.49 -3.73
C TRP A 67 8.46 10.85 -4.56
N PHE A 68 8.32 11.82 -5.47
CA PHE A 68 9.34 12.17 -6.45
C PHE A 68 10.17 13.37 -6.01
N PHE A 69 11.46 13.31 -6.34
CA PHE A 69 12.35 14.46 -6.42
C PHE A 69 13.03 14.45 -7.79
N GLU A 70 13.01 15.59 -8.47
CA GLU A 70 13.51 15.70 -9.85
C GLU A 70 12.92 14.62 -10.80
N ALA A 71 11.63 14.31 -10.63
CA ALA A 71 10.89 13.28 -11.38
C ALA A 71 11.35 11.82 -11.15
N THR A 72 12.12 11.55 -10.10
CA THR A 72 12.63 10.20 -9.80
C THR A 72 12.53 9.87 -8.31
N PHE A 73 12.62 8.59 -7.96
CA PHE A 73 12.84 8.14 -6.58
C PHE A 73 13.57 6.78 -6.53
N PRO A 74 14.25 6.46 -5.42
CA PRO A 74 15.10 5.29 -5.33
C PRO A 74 14.35 3.97 -5.11
N VAL A 75 14.91 2.92 -5.70
CA VAL A 75 14.47 1.53 -5.54
C VAL A 75 15.65 0.63 -5.22
N GLU A 76 15.41 -0.40 -4.42
CA GLU A 76 16.42 -1.34 -3.95
C GLU A 76 15.88 -2.76 -3.96
N LEU A 77 16.68 -3.71 -4.43
CA LEU A 77 16.38 -5.12 -4.37
C LEU A 77 17.29 -5.77 -3.33
N VAL A 78 16.71 -6.37 -2.30
CA VAL A 78 17.44 -7.03 -1.21
C VAL A 78 17.16 -8.53 -1.17
N ASP A 79 18.11 -9.31 -0.67
CA ASP A 79 17.89 -10.73 -0.35
C ASP A 79 17.14 -10.91 0.98
N ALA A 80 16.79 -12.16 1.31
CA ALA A 80 16.13 -12.51 2.58
C ALA A 80 16.95 -12.17 3.85
N ASN A 81 18.24 -11.88 3.74
CA ASN A 81 19.09 -11.43 4.85
C ASN A 81 19.20 -9.90 4.94
N GLY A 82 18.55 -9.16 4.02
CA GLY A 82 18.67 -7.71 3.91
C GLY A 82 19.94 -7.24 3.19
N THR A 83 20.64 -8.15 2.50
CA THR A 83 21.79 -7.79 1.66
C THR A 83 21.29 -7.15 0.38
N VAL A 84 21.81 -5.96 0.06
CA VAL A 84 21.50 -5.27 -1.19
C VAL A 84 22.07 -6.05 -2.38
N ILE A 85 21.18 -6.48 -3.28
CA ILE A 85 21.52 -7.15 -4.54
C ILE A 85 21.68 -6.11 -5.66
N ALA A 86 20.73 -5.17 -5.77
CA ALA A 86 20.74 -4.11 -6.78
C ALA A 86 20.06 -2.84 -6.27
N GLN A 87 20.44 -1.69 -6.84
CA GLN A 87 19.86 -0.38 -6.55
C GLN A 87 19.71 0.40 -7.85
N GLY A 88 18.71 1.28 -7.90
CA GLY A 88 18.45 2.12 -9.05
C GLY A 88 17.40 3.19 -8.76
N LEU A 89 16.89 3.78 -9.82
CA LEU A 89 15.84 4.79 -9.78
C LEU A 89 14.67 4.36 -10.67
N VAL A 90 13.47 4.77 -10.30
CA VAL A 90 12.33 4.82 -11.22
C VAL A 90 12.03 6.29 -11.58
N GLN A 91 11.45 6.51 -12.74
CA GLN A 91 11.18 7.83 -13.29
C GLN A 91 9.68 8.01 -13.55
N ALA A 92 9.17 9.20 -13.22
CA ALA A 92 7.83 9.63 -13.58
C ALA A 92 7.69 9.78 -15.11
N LEU A 93 6.55 9.33 -15.64
CA LEU A 93 6.25 9.37 -17.08
C LEU A 93 5.47 10.61 -17.51
N SER A 94 5.10 11.47 -16.57
CA SER A 94 4.41 12.74 -16.81
C SER A 94 4.78 13.78 -15.76
N ASP A 95 4.14 14.95 -15.82
CA ASP A 95 4.28 15.99 -14.81
C ASP A 95 3.98 15.42 -13.42
N TRP A 96 4.99 15.48 -12.54
CA TRP A 96 4.98 14.79 -11.25
C TRP A 96 4.61 15.70 -10.07
N GLN A 97 4.65 17.02 -10.24
CA GLN A 97 4.34 17.98 -9.17
C GLN A 97 2.82 18.13 -8.98
N THR A 98 2.13 17.03 -8.70
CA THR A 98 0.67 16.95 -8.56
C THR A 98 0.27 16.13 -7.34
N GLU A 99 -0.97 16.30 -6.90
CA GLU A 99 -1.60 15.46 -5.86
C GLU A 99 -2.22 14.18 -6.44
N GLU A 100 -2.17 14.00 -7.77
CA GLU A 100 -2.72 12.84 -8.46
C GLU A 100 -1.67 11.73 -8.58
N LEU A 101 -2.13 10.50 -8.84
CA LEU A 101 -1.24 9.37 -9.11
C LEU A 101 -0.57 9.57 -10.48
N VAL A 102 0.76 9.61 -10.48
CA VAL A 102 1.61 9.79 -11.65
C VAL A 102 2.31 8.46 -11.97
N PRO A 103 2.16 7.93 -13.19
CA PRO A 103 2.82 6.69 -13.58
C PRO A 103 4.34 6.80 -13.51
N PHE A 104 5.00 5.75 -13.08
CA PHE A 104 6.45 5.63 -13.10
C PHE A 104 6.91 4.31 -13.70
N GLU A 105 8.14 4.30 -14.20
CA GLU A 105 8.81 3.08 -14.63
C GLU A 105 10.30 3.09 -14.30
N GLY A 106 10.89 1.91 -14.18
CA GLY A 106 12.33 1.73 -14.10
C GLY A 106 12.74 0.29 -14.35
N THR A 107 14.04 0.04 -14.30
CA THR A 107 14.59 -1.28 -14.55
C THR A 107 15.80 -1.51 -13.64
N LEU A 108 15.88 -2.71 -13.05
CA LEU A 108 17.04 -3.15 -12.28
C LEU A 108 17.69 -4.35 -12.96
N GLU A 109 18.98 -4.22 -13.26
CA GLU A 109 19.82 -5.37 -13.59
C GLU A 109 20.40 -5.95 -12.29
N PHE A 110 20.31 -7.27 -12.15
CA PHE A 110 20.84 -7.96 -10.97
C PHE A 110 21.41 -9.35 -11.29
N THR A 111 22.18 -9.88 -10.36
CA THR A 111 22.64 -11.28 -10.33
C THR A 111 22.64 -11.73 -8.88
N THR A 112 22.09 -12.91 -8.60
CA THR A 112 21.95 -13.41 -7.24
C THR A 112 21.84 -14.93 -7.22
N ASP A 113 22.38 -15.56 -6.18
CA ASP A 113 22.15 -16.97 -5.85
C ASP A 113 21.06 -17.13 -4.78
N ALA A 114 20.46 -16.03 -4.32
CA ALA A 114 19.35 -16.06 -3.36
C ALA A 114 18.07 -16.58 -4.03
N LEU A 115 17.18 -17.18 -3.23
CA LEU A 115 15.90 -17.72 -3.73
C LEU A 115 14.72 -16.73 -3.56
N ALA A 116 14.85 -15.78 -2.64
CA ALA A 116 13.80 -14.82 -2.31
C ALA A 116 14.40 -13.52 -1.76
N GLY A 117 13.63 -12.45 -1.89
CA GLY A 117 14.03 -11.11 -1.51
C GLY A 117 12.85 -10.15 -1.41
N GLU A 118 13.16 -8.87 -1.30
CA GLU A 118 12.18 -7.78 -1.33
C GLU A 118 12.62 -6.70 -2.32
N LEU A 119 11.70 -6.23 -3.15
CA LEU A 119 11.83 -4.96 -3.84
C LEU A 119 11.31 -3.86 -2.90
N ILE A 120 12.17 -2.90 -2.61
CA ILE A 120 11.91 -1.76 -1.73
C ILE A 120 11.85 -0.51 -2.59
N LEU A 121 10.74 0.22 -2.53
CA LEU A 121 10.60 1.54 -3.14
C LEU A 121 10.58 2.54 -1.99
N ARG A 122 11.46 3.55 -2.05
CA ARG A 122 11.59 4.56 -0.99
C ARG A 122 11.17 5.91 -1.53
N LYS A 123 10.32 6.60 -0.78
CA LYS A 123 10.02 8.01 -1.01
C LYS A 123 11.32 8.81 -0.90
N ASP A 124 11.56 9.72 -1.84
CA ASP A 124 12.74 10.56 -1.71
C ASP A 124 12.55 11.55 -0.55
N ASN A 125 13.54 11.62 0.34
CA ASN A 125 13.50 12.45 1.54
C ASN A 125 14.76 13.34 1.64
N PRO A 126 14.85 14.43 0.86
CA PRO A 126 15.99 15.34 0.91
C PRO A 126 16.23 15.98 2.29
N SER A 127 15.20 16.02 3.14
CA SER A 127 15.29 16.58 4.50
C SER A 127 16.04 15.67 5.48
N GLY A 128 16.07 14.35 5.21
CA GLY A 128 16.61 13.34 6.12
C GLY A 128 15.86 13.19 7.45
N LEU A 129 14.67 13.79 7.58
CA LEU A 129 13.84 13.69 8.78
C LEU A 129 13.03 12.39 8.76
N PRO A 130 13.10 11.54 9.81
CA PRO A 130 12.40 10.25 9.82
C PRO A 130 10.88 10.31 9.65
N GLU A 131 10.26 11.44 9.98
CA GLU A 131 8.81 11.67 9.81
C GLU A 131 8.37 11.73 8.34
N ASN A 132 9.32 11.94 7.42
CA ASN A 132 9.09 11.98 5.98
C ASN A 132 9.54 10.68 5.29
N ASP A 133 10.08 9.71 6.05
CA ASP A 133 10.48 8.42 5.50
C ASP A 133 9.22 7.58 5.25
N GLU A 134 9.04 7.20 3.99
CA GLU A 134 8.01 6.25 3.58
C GLU A 134 8.66 5.23 2.64
N GLU A 135 8.35 3.96 2.86
CA GLU A 135 8.79 2.88 1.99
C GLU A 135 7.66 1.87 1.81
N ILE A 136 7.66 1.23 0.64
CA ILE A 136 6.86 0.03 0.40
C ILE A 136 7.81 -1.12 0.07
N ARG A 137 7.42 -2.31 0.52
CA ARG A 137 8.18 -3.55 0.34
C ARG A 137 7.32 -4.57 -0.37
N ILE A 138 7.87 -5.14 -1.43
CA ILE A 138 7.20 -6.14 -2.26
C ILE A 138 8.04 -7.40 -2.18
N PRO A 139 7.56 -8.46 -1.51
CA PRO A 139 8.27 -9.73 -1.49
C PRO A 139 8.34 -10.30 -2.90
N VAL A 140 9.47 -10.88 -3.29
CA VAL A 140 9.70 -11.47 -4.62
C VAL A 140 10.47 -12.78 -4.49
N ARG A 141 10.40 -13.61 -5.54
CA ARG A 141 11.19 -14.84 -5.68
C ARG A 141 12.12 -14.69 -6.86
N PHE A 142 13.36 -15.14 -6.74
CA PHE A 142 14.30 -15.08 -7.87
C PHE A 142 14.17 -16.36 -8.72
N SER A 143 14.07 -16.20 -10.04
CA SER A 143 14.25 -17.32 -10.97
C SER A 143 15.73 -17.68 -11.05
N GLU A 144 16.04 -18.97 -11.02
CA GLU A 144 17.41 -19.50 -11.22
C GLU A 144 18.02 -19.12 -12.59
#